data_AF-A0A5C8MDQ9-F1
#
_entry.id   AF-A0A5C8MDQ9-F1
#
_cell.length_a   1.000
_cell.length_b   1.000
_cell.length_c   1.000
_cell.angle_alpha   90.00
_cell.angle_beta   90.00
_cell.angle_gamma   90.00
#
_symmetry.space_group_name_H-M   'P 1'
#
loop_
_entity.id
_entity.type
_entity.pdbx_description
1 polymer ?
#
loop_
_entity_poly.entity_id
_entity_poly.type
_entity_poly.pdbx_seq_one_letter_code
_entity_poly.pdbx_strand_id
1 'polypeptide(L)' 'MSNNLYRLSDICSPKQWKTISMNQLTDEGYPVYGANGIIGYYSEYTHTEETILITCRGATCGEINICQPYSYVT' A
#
# COMPACT_ATOMS: atom_id res chain seq x y z
N MET A 1 -0.38 -12.91 31.72
CA MET A 1 -1.24 -12.30 30.69
C MET A 1 -1.44 -13.34 29.61
N SER A 2 -2.67 -13.71 29.28
CA SER A 2 -2.96 -14.60 28.15
C SER A 2 -2.83 -13.81 26.85
N ASN A 3 -1.98 -14.25 25.93
CA ASN A 3 -1.92 -13.67 24.58
C ASN A 3 -3.14 -14.14 23.79
N ASN A 4 -4.01 -13.20 23.44
CA ASN A 4 -5.09 -13.46 22.50
C ASN A 4 -4.52 -13.37 21.08
N LEU A 5 -4.71 -14.44 20.30
CA LEU A 5 -4.34 -14.50 18.89
C LEU A 5 -5.57 -14.11 18.05
N TYR A 6 -5.41 -13.11 17.19
CA TYR A 6 -6.42 -12.66 16.24
C TYR A 6 -5.95 -12.91 14.82
N ARG A 7 -6.85 -13.30 13.91
CA ARG A 7 -6.54 -13.30 12.48
C ARG A 7 -6.63 -11.86 11.99
N LEU A 8 -5.76 -11.47 11.05
CA LEU A 8 -5.82 -10.12 10.47
C LEU A 8 -7.19 -9.83 9.83
N SER A 9 -7.81 -10.83 9.19
CA SER A 9 -9.15 -10.74 8.63
C SER A 9 -10.25 -10.45 9.66
N ASP A 10 -9.98 -10.64 10.95
CA ASP A 10 -10.95 -10.36 12.02
C ASP A 10 -10.95 -8.87 12.41
N ILE A 11 -9.91 -8.12 12.03
CA ILE A 11 -9.70 -6.72 12.43
C ILE A 11 -9.49 -5.77 11.25
N CYS A 12 -9.25 -6.30 10.05
CA CYS A 12 -9.12 -5.51 8.83
C CYS A 12 -9.58 -6.29 7.59
N SER A 13 -9.69 -5.58 6.47
CA SER A 13 -10.07 -6.14 5.16
C SER A 13 -8.93 -5.96 4.16
N PRO A 14 -7.94 -6.88 4.13
CA PRO A 14 -6.84 -6.79 3.19
C PRO A 14 -7.35 -6.77 1.75
N LYS A 15 -6.78 -5.90 0.92
CA LYS A 15 -7.11 -5.79 -0.49
C LYS A 15 -5.83 -5.54 -1.28
N GLN A 16 -5.78 -6.07 -2.50
CA GLN A 16 -4.74 -5.75 -3.47
C GLN A 16 -5.37 -4.88 -4.55
N TRP A 17 -4.72 -3.77 -4.87
CA TRP A 17 -5.15 -2.86 -5.92
C TRP A 17 -4.49 -3.19 -7.25
N LYS A 18 -5.03 -2.60 -8.32
CA LYS A 18 -4.54 -2.85 -9.67
C LYS A 18 -3.14 -2.25 -9.80
N THR A 19 -2.24 -3.00 -10.42
CA THR A 19 -0.91 -2.48 -10.67
C THR A 19 -0.93 -1.36 -11.71
N ILE A 20 -0.25 -0.25 -11.42
CA ILE A 20 -0.03 0.86 -12.36
C ILE A 20 1.23 0.59 -13.17
N SER A 21 1.18 0.77 -14.49
CA SER A 21 2.37 0.66 -15.32
C SER A 21 3.22 1.93 -15.24
N MET A 22 4.55 1.77 -15.31
CA MET A 22 5.51 2.89 -15.16
C MET A 22 5.26 4.07 -16.12
N ASN A 23 4.70 3.83 -17.31
CA ASN A 23 4.37 4.89 -18.27
C ASN A 23 3.13 5.73 -17.90
N GLN A 24 2.37 5.32 -16.89
CA GLN A 24 1.24 6.08 -16.35
C GLN A 24 1.66 6.96 -15.16
N LEU A 25 2.87 6.77 -14.64
CA LEU A 25 3.40 7.58 -13.56
C LEU A 25 3.73 8.98 -14.07
N THR A 26 3.45 9.97 -13.23
CA THR A 26 3.67 11.39 -13.49
C THR A 26 4.60 11.98 -12.43
N ASP A 27 5.08 13.20 -12.68
CA ASP A 27 5.90 13.97 -11.73
C ASP A 27 5.07 14.69 -10.65
N GLU A 28 3.74 14.77 -10.84
CA GLU A 28 2.79 15.44 -9.94
C GLU A 28 1.53 14.60 -9.73
N GLY A 29 0.80 14.86 -8.63
CA GLY A 29 -0.43 14.16 -8.27
C GLY A 29 -0.33 13.46 -6.92
N TYR A 30 -0.98 12.31 -6.80
CA TYR A 30 -0.98 11.50 -5.58
C TYR A 30 0.19 10.51 -5.58
N PRO A 31 0.89 10.35 -4.45
CA PRO A 31 2.02 9.44 -4.32
C PRO A 31 1.60 7.99 -4.60
N VAL A 32 2.36 7.30 -5.44
CA VAL A 32 2.18 5.87 -5.76
C VAL A 32 3.19 5.06 -4.96
N TYR A 33 2.70 4.18 -4.10
CA TYR A 33 3.50 3.25 -3.29
C TYR A 33 3.59 1.89 -3.97
N GLY A 34 4.82 1.49 -4.32
CA GLY A 34 5.16 0.10 -4.64
C GLY A 34 5.71 -0.65 -3.44
N ALA A 35 6.36 -1.80 -3.68
CA ALA A 35 6.90 -2.65 -2.62
C ALA A 35 7.95 -1.97 -1.73
N ASN A 36 8.67 -0.98 -2.26
CA ASN A 36 9.81 -0.34 -1.59
C ASN A 36 9.59 1.17 -1.38
N GLY A 37 8.34 1.59 -1.17
CA GLY A 37 7.98 2.99 -0.97
C GLY A 37 7.49 3.69 -2.26
N ILE A 38 7.64 5.01 -2.31
CA ILE A 38 7.10 5.85 -3.38
C ILE A 38 7.90 5.64 -4.67
N ILE A 39 7.19 5.37 -5.78
CA ILE A 39 7.78 5.12 -7.11
C ILE A 39 7.43 6.21 -8.15
N GLY A 40 6.58 7.16 -7.80
CA GLY A 40 6.11 8.23 -8.68
C GLY A 40 4.76 8.78 -8.21
N TYR A 41 4.04 9.47 -9.08
CA TYR A 41 2.72 10.02 -8.80
C TYR A 41 1.67 9.55 -9.82
N TYR A 42 0.39 9.67 -9.45
CA TYR A 42 -0.75 9.33 -10.30
C TYR A 42 -1.92 10.27 -10.05
N SER A 43 -2.82 10.41 -11.04
CA SER A 43 -3.96 11.32 -10.97
C SER A 43 -5.05 10.91 -9.97
N GLU A 44 -5.04 9.65 -9.53
CA GLU A 44 -6.02 9.08 -8.61
C GLU A 44 -5.34 8.48 -7.38
N TYR A 45 -6.08 8.37 -6.28
CA TYR A 45 -5.65 7.67 -5.06
C TYR A 45 -6.62 6.54 -4.72
N THR A 46 -6.17 5.65 -3.83
CA THR A 46 -6.93 4.48 -3.38
C THR A 46 -7.26 4.50 -1.90
N HIS A 47 -6.49 5.27 -1.13
CA HIS A 47 -6.59 5.39 0.32
C HIS A 47 -6.68 6.86 0.69
N THR A 48 -7.73 7.24 1.41
CA THR A 48 -7.90 8.60 1.95
C THR A 48 -7.02 8.81 3.18
N GLU A 49 -6.91 7.79 4.03
CA GLU A 49 -6.16 7.83 5.30
C GLU A 49 -4.81 7.11 5.19
N GLU A 50 -3.95 7.35 6.18
CA GLU A 50 -2.77 6.50 6.36
C GLU A 50 -3.17 5.03 6.48
N THR A 51 -2.48 4.16 5.74
CA THR A 51 -2.87 2.74 5.67
C THR A 51 -1.64 1.85 5.77
N ILE A 52 -1.76 0.78 6.54
CA ILE A 52 -0.75 -0.27 6.67
C ILE A 52 -0.68 -1.05 5.36
N LEU A 53 0.52 -1.12 4.80
CA LEU A 53 0.82 -1.87 3.59
C LEU A 53 1.68 -3.07 3.95
N ILE A 54 1.45 -4.19 3.26
CA ILE A 54 2.28 -5.38 3.37
C ILE A 54 2.69 -5.78 1.97
N THR A 55 3.99 -5.90 1.74
CA THR A 55 4.52 -6.38 0.47
C THR A 55 4.12 -7.85 0.26
N CYS A 56 3.48 -8.14 -0.87
CA CYS A 56 2.96 -9.49 -1.13
C CYS A 56 3.91 -10.38 -1.96
N ARG A 57 4.96 -9.81 -2.55
CA ARG A 57 5.90 -10.49 -3.48
C ARG A 57 7.28 -9.84 -3.45
N GLY A 58 8.27 -10.54 -4.00
CA GLY A 58 9.65 -10.04 -4.17
C GLY A 58 10.55 -10.31 -2.97
N ALA A 59 11.75 -9.71 -2.99
CA ALA A 59 12.76 -9.91 -1.95
C ALA A 59 12.35 -9.36 -0.58
N THR A 60 11.42 -8.40 -0.56
CA THR A 60 10.92 -7.72 0.64
C THR A 60 9.57 -8.26 1.12
N CYS A 61 9.12 -9.43 0.64
CA CYS A 61 7.81 -10.00 1.00
C CYS A 61 7.57 -10.06 2.54
N GLY A 62 6.43 -9.55 2.98
CA GLY A 62 6.05 -9.46 4.40
C GLY A 62 6.53 -8.19 5.11
N GLU A 63 7.29 -7.33 4.44
CA GLU A 63 7.69 -6.02 4.97
C GLU A 63 6.48 -5.09 5.12
N ILE A 64 6.44 -4.41 6.27
CA ILE A 64 5.34 -3.54 6.66
C ILE A 64 5.75 -2.09 6.39
N ASN A 65 4.89 -1.36 5.69
CA ASN A 65 5.04 0.07 5.42
C ASN A 65 3.74 0.80 5.79
N ILE A 66 3.80 2.12 5.91
CA ILE A 66 2.62 2.98 6.08
C ILE A 66 2.66 4.01 4.96
N CYS A 67 1.57 4.13 4.20
CA CYS A 67 1.44 5.22 3.25
C CYS A 67 0.91 6.49 3.91
N GLN A 68 1.27 7.63 3.34
CA GLN A 68 0.60 8.89 3.68
C GLN A 68 -0.87 8.89 3.22
N PRO A 69 -1.73 9.74 3.81
CA PRO A 69 -3.07 10.02 3.29
C PRO A 69 -3.06 10.35 1.80
N TYR A 70 -4.17 10.07 1.11
CA TYR A 70 -4.34 10.31 -0.33
C TYR A 70 -3.25 9.66 -1.19
N SER A 71 -3.02 8.36 -1.00
CA SER A 71 -2.02 7.59 -1.77
C SER A 71 -2.66 6.54 -2.71
N TYR A 72 -1.98 6.25 -3.81
CA TYR A 72 -2.23 5.06 -4.62
C TYR A 72 -1.29 3.94 -4.18
N VAL A 73 -1.79 2.71 -4.02
CA VAL A 73 -0.97 1.55 -3.67
C VAL A 73 -1.06 0.53 -4.79
N THR A 74 0.08 0.04 -5.29
CA THR A 74 0.17 -0.81 -6.49
C THR A 74 0.73 -2.20 -6.24
#